data_AF-A0A944YI23-F1
#
_entry.id   AF-A0A944YI23-F1
#
_cell.length_a   1.000
_cell.length_b   1.000
_cell.length_c   1.000
_cell.angle_alpha   90.00
_cell.angle_beta   90.00
_cell.angle_gamma   90.00
#
_symmetry.space_group_name_H-M   'P 1'
#
loop_
_entity.id
_entity.type
_entity.pdbx_description
1 polymer ?
#
loop_
_entity_poly.entity_id
_entity_poly.type
_entity_poly.pdbx_seq_one_letter_code
_entity_poly.pdbx_strand_id
1 'polypeptide(L)'
;KQIAGVMSIVRRGQAARKGEKFDEKLDAQIVETVEQMSDQMSEGLVASSMVTDDGIIDPRDTRSVIGFCLSIVSNSSIDGAKEYGVFRL
;
A
#
# COMPACT_ATOMS: atom_id res chain seq x y z
N LYS A 1 6.11 -0.23 -11.02
CA LYS A 1 5.59 -0.63 -12.36
C LYS A 1 4.17 -1.20 -12.40
N GLN A 2 3.62 -1.86 -11.37
CA GLN A 2 2.31 -2.53 -11.51
C GLN A 2 1.16 -1.53 -11.78
N ILE A 3 1.04 -0.47 -10.99
CA ILE A 3 -0.06 0.51 -11.11
C ILE A 3 0.00 1.25 -12.45
N ALA A 4 1.13 1.90 -12.74
CA ALA A 4 1.30 2.68 -13.97
C ALA A 4 1.21 1.81 -15.25
N GLY A 5 1.76 0.58 -15.21
CA GLY A 5 1.68 -0.36 -16.32
C GLY A 5 0.25 -0.79 -16.64
N VAL A 6 -0.55 -1.11 -15.62
CA VAL A 6 -1.98 -1.45 -15.82
C VAL A 6 -2.75 -0.26 -16.37
N MET A 7 -2.49 0.96 -15.86
CA MET A 7 -3.13 2.18 -16.36
C MET A 7 -2.85 2.41 -17.85
N SER A 8 -1.60 2.26 -18.29
CA SER A 8 -1.22 2.36 -19.71
C SER A 8 -1.98 1.34 -20.59
N ILE A 9 -2.04 0.07 -20.15
CA ILE A 9 -2.77 -0.99 -20.86
C ILE A 9 -4.26 -0.63 -21.03
N VAL A 10 -4.91 -0.16 -19.95
CA VAL A 10 -6.32 0.23 -19.99
C VAL A 10 -6.54 1.40 -20.95
N ARG A 11 -5.69 2.43 -20.91
CA ARG A 11 -5.77 3.60 -21.80
C ARG A 11 -5.58 3.23 -23.27
N ARG A 12 -4.60 2.38 -23.57
CA ARG A 12 -4.37 1.86 -24.93
C ARG A 12 -5.59 1.09 -25.43
N GLY A 13 -6.14 0.21 -24.60
CA GLY A 13 -7.37 -0.52 -24.91
C GLY A 13 -8.61 0.38 -25.09
N GLN A 14 -8.67 1.52 -24.40
CA GLN A 14 -9.73 2.51 -24.57
C GLN A 14 -9.59 3.28 -25.89
N ALA A 15 -8.38 3.77 -26.22
CA ALA A 15 -8.12 4.48 -27.47
C ALA A 15 -8.41 3.60 -28.69
N ALA A 16 -7.98 2.33 -28.66
CA ALA A 16 -8.27 1.35 -29.69
C ALA A 16 -9.79 1.14 -29.89
N ARG A 17 -10.55 1.05 -28.80
CA ARG A 17 -12.03 0.92 -28.86
C ARG A 17 -12.73 2.15 -29.43
N LYS A 18 -12.16 3.34 -29.26
CA LYS A 18 -12.68 4.60 -29.80
C LYS A 18 -12.19 4.92 -31.21
N GLY A 19 -11.24 4.16 -31.75
CA GLY A 19 -10.58 4.47 -33.02
C GLY A 19 -9.68 5.70 -32.96
N GLU A 20 -9.27 6.13 -31.76
CA GLU A 20 -8.41 7.29 -31.54
C GLU A 20 -6.93 6.88 -31.65
N LYS A 21 -6.08 7.79 -32.15
CA LYS A 21 -4.63 7.57 -32.13
C LYS A 21 -4.12 7.63 -30.70
N PHE A 22 -3.36 6.62 -30.30
CA PHE A 22 -2.72 6.58 -29.00
C PHE A 22 -1.39 7.33 -29.04
N ASP A 23 -1.25 8.33 -28.17
CA ASP A 23 -0.01 9.10 -28.03
C ASP A 23 0.92 8.40 -27.02
N GLU A 24 1.88 7.64 -27.55
CA GLU A 24 2.88 6.92 -26.76
C GLU A 24 3.80 7.85 -25.96
N LYS A 25 4.05 9.09 -26.43
CA LYS A 25 4.91 10.03 -25.69
C LYS A 25 4.17 10.58 -24.46
N LEU A 26 2.91 10.96 -24.65
CA LEU A 26 2.06 11.40 -23.55
C LEU A 26 1.82 10.26 -22.55
N ASP A 27 1.65 9.03 -23.02
CA ASP A 27 1.52 7.88 -22.12
C ASP A 27 2.77 7.63 -21.29
N ALA A 28 3.96 7.69 -21.89
CA ALA A 28 5.21 7.55 -21.17
C ALA A 28 5.36 8.59 -20.05
N GLN A 29 5.01 9.86 -20.31
CA GLN A 29 5.03 10.93 -19.30
C GLN A 29 4.05 10.67 -18.15
N ILE A 30 2.86 10.17 -18.46
CA ILE A 30 1.85 9.84 -17.44
C ILE A 30 2.30 8.65 -16.61
N VAL A 31 2.87 7.61 -17.25
CA VAL A 31 3.44 6.45 -16.55
C VAL A 31 4.51 6.91 -15.57
N GLU A 32 5.46 7.74 -16.03
CA GLU A 32 6.52 8.28 -15.18
C GLU A 32 5.95 9.09 -14.00
N THR A 33 4.96 9.96 -14.25
CA THR A 33 4.32 10.75 -13.18
C THR A 33 3.64 9.87 -12.14
N VAL A 34 2.92 8.83 -12.58
CA VAL A 34 2.23 7.90 -11.67
C VAL A 34 3.23 7.07 -10.87
N GLU A 35 4.34 6.65 -11.46
CA GLU A 35 5.41 5.95 -10.74
C GLU A 35 6.03 6.86 -9.66
N GLN A 36 6.35 8.10 -10.00
CA GLN A 36 6.89 9.07 -9.03
C GLN A 36 5.91 9.34 -7.88
N MET A 37 4.61 9.50 -8.17
CA MET A 37 3.59 9.66 -7.14
C MET A 37 3.49 8.41 -6.25
N SER A 38 3.53 7.21 -6.84
CA SER A 38 3.50 5.96 -6.09
C SER A 38 4.68 5.83 -5.14
N ASP A 39 5.88 6.19 -5.60
CA ASP A 39 7.09 6.12 -4.79
C ASP A 39 7.02 7.11 -3.62
N GLN A 40 6.60 8.36 -3.88
CA GLN A 40 6.40 9.37 -2.83
C GLN A 40 5.37 8.92 -1.78
N MET A 41 4.25 8.33 -2.22
CA MET A 41 3.23 7.82 -1.31
C MET A 41 3.67 6.59 -0.51
N SER A 42 4.72 5.90 -0.95
CA SER A 42 5.27 4.72 -0.27
C SER A 42 6.26 5.08 0.84
N GLU A 43 6.58 6.35 1.01
CA GLU A 43 7.49 6.82 2.06
C GLU A 43 6.87 6.65 3.46
N GLY A 44 7.68 6.17 4.41
CA GLY A 44 7.23 5.94 5.79
C GLY A 44 6.69 7.21 6.46
N LEU A 45 7.26 8.37 6.16
CA LEU A 45 6.77 9.65 6.69
C LEU A 45 5.36 9.99 6.19
N VAL A 46 5.04 9.64 4.94
CA VAL A 46 3.70 9.86 4.38
C VAL A 46 2.71 8.94 5.08
N ALA A 47 3.04 7.65 5.20
CA ALA A 47 2.22 6.65 5.89
C ALA A 47 1.88 7.08 7.33
N SER A 48 2.88 7.53 8.08
CA SER A 48 2.71 7.95 9.48
C SER A 48 1.94 9.27 9.60
N SER A 49 2.13 10.21 8.66
CA SER A 49 1.34 11.46 8.60
C SER A 49 -0.15 11.22 8.37
N MET A 50 -0.48 10.08 7.76
CA MET A 50 -1.84 9.64 7.48
C MET A 50 -2.40 8.69 8.55
N VAL A 51 -1.67 8.44 9.63
CA VAL A 51 -2.07 7.54 10.74
C VAL A 51 -2.41 6.13 10.23
N THR A 52 -1.66 5.67 9.23
CA THR A 52 -1.76 4.28 8.74
C THR A 52 -0.93 3.31 9.57
N ASP A 53 -0.06 3.85 10.43
CA ASP A 53 0.73 3.19 11.45
C ASP A 53 0.62 3.94 12.78
N ASP A 54 1.07 3.29 13.87
CA ASP A 54 1.12 3.88 15.22
C ASP A 54 2.44 4.62 15.49
N GLY A 55 3.26 4.85 14.46
CA GLY A 55 4.51 5.62 14.54
C GLY A 55 5.71 4.94 13.88
N ILE A 56 6.66 5.77 13.45
CA ILE A 56 7.97 5.34 12.95
C ILE A 56 8.90 5.10 14.14
N ILE A 57 9.59 3.95 14.13
CA ILE A 57 10.56 3.58 15.17
C ILE A 57 11.94 3.31 14.56
N ASP A 58 12.98 3.43 15.39
CA ASP A 58 14.31 2.94 15.01
C ASP A 58 14.26 1.41 14.87
N PRO A 59 14.77 0.82 13.76
CA PRO A 59 14.81 -0.63 13.60
C PRO A 59 15.52 -1.38 14.73
N ARG A 60 16.45 -0.73 15.45
CA ARG A 60 17.14 -1.31 16.62
C ARG A 60 16.22 -1.44 17.83
N ASP A 61 15.18 -0.62 17.91
CA ASP A 61 14.24 -0.58 19.04
C ASP A 61 13.07 -1.54 18.87
N THR A 62 12.94 -2.22 17.71
CA THR A 62 11.83 -3.13 17.42
C THR A 62 11.58 -4.15 18.53
N ARG A 63 12.63 -4.75 19.11
CA ARG A 63 12.48 -5.71 20.22
C ARG A 63 11.89 -5.06 21.47
N SER A 64 12.36 -3.87 21.81
CA SER A 64 11.92 -3.14 23.00
C SER A 64 10.47 -2.68 22.85
N VAL A 65 10.11 -2.14 21.69
CA VAL A 65 8.74 -1.69 21.37
C VAL A 65 7.76 -2.87 21.41
N ILE A 66 8.07 -3.98 20.72
CA ILE A 66 7.21 -5.17 20.76
C ILE A 66 7.10 -5.72 22.19
N GLY A 67 8.20 -5.78 22.94
CA GLY A 67 8.19 -6.22 24.33
C GLY A 67 7.29 -5.36 25.22
N PHE A 68 7.33 -4.04 25.03
CA PHE A 68 6.44 -3.10 25.71
C PHE A 68 4.97 -3.33 25.34
N CYS A 69 4.65 -3.43 24.05
CA CYS A 69 3.29 -3.73 23.59
C CYS A 69 2.76 -5.04 24.17
N LEU A 70 3.60 -6.09 24.20
CA LEU A 70 3.25 -7.38 24.79
C LEU A 70 2.98 -7.28 26.30
N SER A 71 3.77 -6.49 27.03
CA SER A 71 3.54 -6.25 28.45
C SER A 71 2.18 -5.59 28.70
N ILE A 72 1.77 -4.65 27.84
CA ILE A 72 0.48 -3.97 27.93
C ILE A 72 -0.67 -4.96 27.72
N VAL A 73 -0.64 -5.74 26.63
CA VAL A 73 -1.73 -6.68 26.32
C VAL A 73 -1.82 -7.81 27.35
N SER A 74 -0.72 -8.15 28.01
CA SER A 74 -0.69 -9.17 29.07
C SER A 74 -1.35 -8.74 30.39
N ASN A 75 -1.77 -7.47 30.51
CA ASN A 75 -2.52 -7.00 31.68
C ASN A 75 -3.98 -7.51 31.72
N SER A 76 -4.45 -8.16 30.66
CA SER A 76 -5.80 -8.72 30.55
C SER A 76 -5.76 -10.24 30.31
N SER A 77 -6.83 -10.97 30.65
CA SER A 77 -6.95 -12.39 30.31
C SER A 77 -6.98 -12.60 28.80
N ILE A 78 -6.28 -13.63 28.33
CA ILE A 78 -6.25 -14.02 26.92
C ILE A 78 -7.18 -15.22 26.75
N ASP A 79 -8.45 -14.96 26.42
CA ASP A 79 -9.48 -16.01 26.35
C ASP A 79 -9.53 -16.75 24.99
N GLY A 80 -8.85 -16.21 23.97
CA GLY A 80 -8.80 -16.77 22.62
C GLY A 80 -10.14 -16.65 21.85
N ALA A 81 -10.11 -17.06 20.58
CA ALA A 81 -11.33 -17.16 19.77
C ALA A 81 -12.00 -18.53 19.98
N LYS A 82 -13.33 -18.56 20.07
CA LYS A 82 -14.11 -19.81 20.27
C LYS A 82 -14.31 -20.59 18.98
N GLU A 83 -14.35 -19.89 17.85
CA GLU A 83 -14.61 -20.44 16.53
C GLU A 83 -14.00 -19.53 15.46
N TYR A 84 -13.82 -20.07 14.25
CA TYR A 84 -13.41 -19.30 13.09
C TYR A 84 -14.63 -18.71 12.37
N GLY A 85 -14.45 -17.62 11.63
CA GLY A 85 -15.45 -17.13 10.68
C GLY A 85 -15.66 -18.07 9.49
N VAL A 86 -16.61 -17.73 8.61
CA VAL A 86 -16.91 -18.53 7.42
C VAL A 86 -15.73 -18.52 6.45
N PHE A 87 -15.21 -19.70 6.12
CA PHE A 87 -14.25 -19.86 5.04
C PHE A 87 -14.96 -19.96 3.69
N ARG A 88 -14.52 -19.16 2.71
CA ARG A 88 -14.90 -19.33 1.31
C ARG A 88 -13.83 -20.19 0.62
N LEU A 89 -14.18 -21.46 0.37
CA LEU A 89 -13.37 -22.45 -0.36
C LEU A 89 -13.76 -22.52 -1.83
#